data_AF-A0A398AYL4-F1
#
_entry.id   AF-A0A398AYL4-F1
#
_cell.length_a   1.000
_cell.length_b   1.000
_cell.length_c   1.000
_cell.angle_alpha   90.00
_cell.angle_beta   90.00
_cell.angle_gamma   90.00
#
_symmetry.space_group_name_H-M   'P 1'
#
loop_
_entity.id
_entity.type
_entity.pdbx_description
1 polymer ?
#
loop_
_entity_poly.entity_id
_entity_poly.type
_entity_poly.pdbx_seq_one_letter_code
_entity_poly.pdbx_strand_id
1 'polypeptide(L)' 'MRLYDYDFCHGIVHGGWGGGIIGSLNDMRESLWENFREMDFENADAKEEMRDVIEEMTAEINDLISDIQSVHFR' A
#
# COMPACT_ATOMS: atom_id res chain seq x y z
N MET A 1 29.64 4.35 -14.10
CA MET A 1 28.63 4.25 -13.03
C MET A 1 27.28 4.49 -13.68
N ARG A 2 26.39 3.50 -13.74
CA ARG A 2 25.02 3.71 -14.20
C ARG A 2 24.25 4.28 -13.01
N LEU A 3 23.60 5.43 -13.18
CA LEU A 3 22.84 6.11 -12.13
C LEU A 3 21.63 5.32 -11.61
N TYR A 4 21.25 4.24 -12.30
CA TYR A 4 20.10 3.39 -12.02
C TYR A 4 20.52 1.92 -12.12
N ASP A 5 21.43 1.49 -11.26
CA ASP A 5 21.79 0.07 -11.15
C ASP A 5 20.77 -0.70 -10.30
N TYR A 6 20.91 -2.03 -10.29
CA TYR A 6 20.03 -2.93 -9.56
C TYR A 6 19.88 -2.52 -8.08
N ASP A 7 21.00 -2.20 -7.42
CA ASP A 7 21.01 -1.86 -5.99
C ASP A 7 20.27 -0.55 -5.70
N PHE A 8 20.43 0.46 -6.58
CA PHE A 8 19.67 1.71 -6.50
C PHE A 8 18.16 1.46 -6.62
N CYS A 9 17.72 0.73 -7.64
CA CYS A 9 16.29 0.45 -7.88
C CYS A 9 15.69 -0.43 -6.77
N HIS A 10 16.40 -1.47 -6.35
CA HIS A 10 16.01 -2.34 -5.24
C HIS A 10 15.91 -1.56 -3.92
N GLY A 11 16.84 -0.62 -3.68
CA GLY A 11 16.82 0.27 -2.51
C GLY A 11 15.62 1.22 -2.47
N ILE A 12 15.14 1.70 -3.62
CA ILE A 12 13.93 2.52 -3.70
C ILE A 12 12.67 1.70 -3.43
N VAL A 13 12.58 0.49 -3.99
CA VAL A 13 11.37 -0.35 -3.89
C VAL A 13 11.23 -1.00 -2.51
N HIS A 14 12.31 -1.61 -2.01
CA HIS A 14 12.28 -2.38 -0.77
C HIS A 14 12.79 -1.58 0.45
N GLY A 15 13.53 -0.50 0.22
CA GLY A 15 13.93 0.47 1.24
C GLY A 15 15.32 0.23 1.83
N GLY A 16 16.13 1.29 1.84
CA GLY A 16 16.99 1.66 2.98
C GLY A 16 16.22 2.47 4.03
N TRP A 17 16.91 3.20 4.93
CA TRP A 17 16.32 3.98 6.05
C TRP A 17 15.09 4.81 5.63
N GLY A 18 13.89 4.35 5.98
CA GLY A 18 12.62 5.09 5.78
C GLY A 18 11.43 4.29 5.23
N GLY A 19 11.62 3.04 4.80
CA GLY A 19 10.53 2.23 4.22
C GLY A 19 10.36 2.54 2.74
N GLY A 20 10.78 1.62 1.86
CA GLY A 20 10.66 1.79 0.41
C GLY A 20 9.20 1.87 -0.04
N ILE A 21 8.99 2.01 -1.35
CA ILE A 21 7.63 2.14 -1.94
C ILE A 21 6.68 1.06 -1.42
N ILE A 22 7.13 -0.19 -1.31
CA ILE A 22 6.31 -1.29 -0.77
C ILE A 22 5.95 -1.05 0.70
N GLY A 23 6.88 -0.54 1.51
CA GLY A 23 6.62 -0.18 2.91
C GLY A 23 5.52 0.87 3.00
N SER A 24 5.66 1.98 2.27
CA SER A 24 4.64 3.04 2.26
C SER A 24 3.26 2.57 1.77
N LEU A 25 3.21 1.67 0.78
CA LEU A 25 1.95 1.07 0.32
C LEU A 25 1.30 0.21 1.42
N ASN A 26 2.08 -0.58 2.15
CA ASN A 26 1.57 -1.36 3.29
C ASN A 26 1.06 -0.45 4.41
N ASP A 27 1.82 0.61 4.75
CA ASP A 27 1.42 1.57 5.79
C ASP A 27 0.11 2.28 5.43
N MET A 28 -0.08 2.64 4.14
CA MET A 28 -1.34 3.22 3.67
C MET A 28 -2.50 2.24 3.78
N ARG A 29 -2.31 0.97 3.39
CA ARG A 29 -3.33 -0.07 3.55
C ARG A 29 -3.74 -0.22 5.02
N GLU A 30 -2.78 -0.24 5.93
CA GLU A 30 -3.06 -0.34 7.37
C GLU A 30 -3.79 0.90 7.90
N SER A 31 -3.35 2.09 7.49
CA SER A 31 -3.97 3.37 7.86
C SER A 31 -5.44 3.47 7.41
N LEU A 32 -5.80 2.92 6.24
CA LEU A 32 -7.20 2.87 5.79
C LEU A 32 -8.08 2.08 6.76
N TRP A 33 -7.61 0.91 7.21
CA TRP A 33 -8.33 0.07 8.16
C TRP A 33 -8.38 0.67 9.57
N GLU A 34 -7.32 1.34 10.00
CA GLU A 34 -7.31 2.06 11.28
C GLU A 34 -8.34 3.20 11.26
N ASN A 35 -8.32 4.04 10.22
CA ASN A 35 -9.30 5.11 10.07
C ASN A 35 -10.74 4.57 10.05
N PHE A 36 -11.00 3.50 9.29
CA PHE A 36 -12.32 2.87 9.26
C PHE A 36 -12.78 2.37 10.64
N ARG A 37 -11.87 1.83 11.47
CA ARG A 37 -12.19 1.36 12.83
C ARG A 37 -12.48 2.49 13.79
N GLU A 38 -11.84 3.65 13.60
CA GLU A 38 -12.02 4.84 14.43
C GLU A 38 -13.23 5.69 14.00
N MET A 39 -13.76 5.47 12.79
CA MET A 39 -14.97 6.14 12.33
C MET A 39 -16.18 5.73 13.19
N ASP A 40 -16.90 6.75 13.66
CA ASP A 40 -18.19 6.57 14.31
C ASP A 40 -19.29 6.56 13.25
N PHE A 41 -20.01 5.44 13.15
CA PHE A 41 -21.06 5.25 12.16
C PHE A 41 -22.43 5.37 12.82
N GLU A 42 -23.25 6.28 12.29
CA GLU A 42 -24.61 6.53 12.80
C GLU A 42 -25.57 5.36 12.56
N ASN A 43 -25.28 4.50 11.57
CA ASN A 43 -26.05 3.28 11.27
C ASN A 43 -25.19 2.19 10.62
N ALA A 44 -25.73 0.96 10.59
CA ALA A 44 -25.03 -0.22 10.07
C ALA A 44 -24.80 -0.17 8.55
N ASP A 45 -25.75 0.36 7.79
CA ASP A 45 -25.69 0.42 6.32
C ASP A 45 -24.51 1.31 5.87
N ALA A 46 -24.34 2.49 6.48
CA ALA A 46 -23.22 3.38 6.20
C ALA A 46 -21.86 2.75 6.54
N LYS A 47 -21.82 1.90 7.57
CA LYS A 47 -20.61 1.14 7.94
C LYS A 47 -20.29 0.06 6.92
N GLU A 48 -21.30 -0.62 6.40
CA GLU A 48 -21.13 -1.66 5.38
C GLU A 48 -20.67 -1.05 4.05
N GLU A 49 -21.33 0.02 3.59
CA GLU A 49 -20.91 0.74 2.38
C GLU A 49 -19.46 1.24 2.47
N MET A 50 -19.08 1.82 3.62
CA MET A 50 -17.71 2.28 3.83
C MET A 50 -16.72 1.11 3.89
N ARG A 51 -17.13 -0.04 4.45
CA ARG A 51 -16.29 -1.23 4.48
C ARG A 51 -15.99 -1.72 3.07
N ASP A 52 -16.99 -1.77 2.19
CA ASP A 52 -16.81 -2.20 0.80
C ASP A 52 -15.81 -1.30 0.06
N VAL A 53 -15.89 0.02 0.28
CA VAL A 53 -14.91 0.99 -0.26
C VAL A 53 -13.51 0.71 0.26
N ILE A 54 -13.34 0.46 1.56
CA ILE A 54 -12.04 0.18 2.17
C ILE A 54 -11.47 -1.17 1.67
N GLU A 55 -12.32 -2.17 1.45
CA GLU A 55 -11.94 -3.46 0.87
C GLU A 55 -11.47 -3.30 -0.59
N GLU A 56 -12.16 -2.50 -1.41
CA GLU A 56 -11.76 -2.18 -2.79
C GLU A 56 -10.41 -1.45 -2.83
N MET A 57 -10.25 -0.38 -2.05
CA MET A 57 -8.99 0.36 -1.96
C MET A 57 -7.83 -0.54 -1.48
N THR A 58 -8.09 -1.45 -0.55
CA THR A 58 -7.10 -2.42 -0.06
C THR A 58 -6.69 -3.39 -1.17
N ALA A 59 -7.65 -3.84 -1.99
CA ALA A 59 -7.38 -4.73 -3.11
C ALA A 59 -6.48 -4.05 -4.16
N GLU A 60 -6.78 -2.81 -4.54
CA GLU A 60 -5.97 -2.04 -5.48
C GLU A 60 -4.54 -1.83 -4.99
N ILE A 61 -4.35 -1.56 -3.69
CA ILE A 61 -3.02 -1.44 -3.11
C ILE A 61 -2.26 -2.78 -3.17
N ASN A 62 -2.93 -3.90 -2.90
CA ASN A 62 -2.29 -5.22 -2.98
C ASN A 62 -1.88 -5.56 -4.43
N ASP A 63 -2.73 -5.24 -5.40
CA ASP A 63 -2.42 -5.40 -6.83
C ASP A 63 -1.22 -4.56 -7.23
N LEU A 64 -1.16 -3.29 -6.81
CA LEU A 64 -0.02 -2.41 -7.06
C LEU A 64 1.28 -2.94 -6.43
N ILE A 65 1.23 -3.46 -5.20
CA ILE A 65 2.39 -4.10 -4.56
C ILE A 65 2.85 -5.31 -5.39
N SER A 66 1.92 -6.15 -5.83
CA SER A 66 2.21 -7.32 -6.65
C SER A 66 2.86 -6.94 -7.97
N ASP A 67 2.33 -5.92 -8.65
CA ASP A 67 2.88 -5.41 -9.90
C ASP A 67 4.31 -4.89 -9.72
N ILE A 68 4.56 -4.10 -8.67
CA ILE A 68 5.90 -3.58 -8.35
C ILE A 68 6.87 -4.74 -8.05
N GLN A 69 6.44 -5.73 -7.27
CA GLN A 69 7.27 -6.90 -6.93
C GLN A 69 7.55 -7.81 -8.13
N SER A 70 6.69 -7.80 -9.15
CA SER A 70 6.88 -8.57 -10.39
C SER A 70 7.98 -8.00 -11.30
N VAL A 71 8.37 -6.74 -11.09
CA VAL A 71 9.41 -6.09 -11.88
C VAL A 71 10.79 -6.59 -11.46
N HIS A 72 11.41 -7.38 -12.32
CA HIS A 72 12.82 -7.78 -12.17
C HIS A 72 13.76 -6.70 -12.71
N PHE A 73 14.46 -6.00 -11.82
CA PHE A 73 15.54 -5.08 -12.20
C PHE A 73 16.68 -5.86 -12.88
N ARG A 74 17.10 -5.41 -14.07
CA ARG A 74 18.19 -6.01 -14.87
C ARG A 74 19.49 -5.22 -14.76
#